data_AF-A0A0B7INN3-F1
#
_entry.id   AF-A0A0B7INN3-F1
#
_cell.length_a   1.000
_cell.length_b   1.000
_cell.length_c   1.000
_cell.angle_alpha   90.00
_cell.angle_beta   90.00
_cell.angle_gamma   90.00
#
_symmetry.space_group_name_H-M   'P 1'
#
loop_
_entity.id
_entity.type
_entity.pdbx_description
1 polymer ?
#
loop_
_entity_poly.entity_id
_entity_poly.type
_entity_poly.pdbx_seq_one_letter_code
_entity_poly.pdbx_strand_id
1 'polypeptide(L)'
;MILLPKSPEKLPIKLVFTDPHGKVITERMQPSNASNHYKFSLKTSPQAPTGNWNVSIAVGAARFGKQIKIETIKPNRLKIENSLNGKQISSEGGRGSLAVKWLHGSPAGNTQVDVKAKLYNMKTTFKGYEKFIFNNEAQRYESEEISIYSGKTDAQGNADFVFENEEFNSPGMLKVNFLTKANESGGDFSTDVSSATLSPYESYVGIFATYPK
;
A
#
# COMPACT_ATOMS: atom_id res chain seq x y z
N MET A 1 11.98 -9.51 12.61
CA MET A 1 13.22 -10.24 12.29
C MET A 1 14.39 -9.37 12.70
N ILE A 2 15.33 -9.87 13.49
CA ILE A 2 16.46 -9.06 13.97
C ILE A 2 17.74 -9.85 13.74
N LEU A 3 18.71 -9.18 13.12
CA LEU A 3 20.07 -9.66 12.89
C LEU A 3 20.98 -8.89 13.85
N LEU A 4 21.76 -9.60 14.66
CA LEU A 4 22.73 -9.00 15.58
C LEU A 4 24.15 -9.14 15.02
N PRO A 5 25.03 -8.14 15.21
CA PRO A 5 26.44 -8.25 14.84
C PRO A 5 27.11 -9.39 15.61
N LYS A 6 28.03 -10.09 14.95
CA LYS A 6 28.68 -11.31 15.43
C LYS A 6 29.60 -10.97 16.62
N SER A 7 29.17 -11.27 17.84
CA SER A 7 29.97 -11.15 19.07
C SER A 7 30.21 -12.55 19.68
N PRO A 8 31.35 -12.83 20.34
CA PRO A 8 31.70 -14.18 20.82
C PRO A 8 30.91 -14.64 22.06
N GLU A 9 30.22 -13.74 22.76
CA GLU A 9 29.52 -14.09 23.99
C GLU A 9 28.08 -14.57 23.72
N LYS A 10 27.81 -15.80 24.16
CA LYS A 10 26.49 -16.46 24.15
C LYS A 10 25.53 -15.83 25.17
N LEU A 11 25.22 -14.56 25.00
CA LEU A 11 24.36 -13.80 25.92
C LEU A 11 22.88 -14.09 25.65
N PRO A 12 22.05 -14.27 26.69
CA PRO A 12 20.61 -14.42 26.50
C PRO A 12 20.01 -13.11 26.01
N ILE A 13 18.98 -13.24 25.17
CA ILE A 13 18.25 -12.11 24.60
C ILE A 13 16.92 -12.01 25.32
N LYS A 14 16.71 -10.87 25.97
CA LYS A 14 15.46 -10.53 26.65
C LYS A 14 14.64 -9.58 25.79
N LEU A 15 13.39 -9.94 25.52
CA LEU A 15 12.40 -9.08 24.88
C LEU A 15 11.33 -8.68 25.90
N VAL A 16 10.99 -7.40 25.93
CA VAL A 16 9.87 -6.82 26.66
C VAL A 16 8.97 -6.09 25.68
N PHE A 17 7.68 -6.41 25.67
CA PHE A 17 6.66 -5.77 24.86
C PHE A 17 5.66 -5.06 25.76
N THR A 18 5.50 -3.75 25.59
CA THR A 18 4.64 -2.91 26.42
C THR A 18 3.52 -2.26 25.62
N ASP A 19 2.38 -2.09 26.27
CA ASP A 19 1.25 -1.32 25.73
C ASP A 19 1.53 0.21 25.77
N PRO A 20 0.62 1.05 25.24
CA PRO A 20 0.79 2.50 25.19
C PRO A 20 0.84 3.17 26.56
N HIS A 21 0.39 2.48 27.62
CA HIS A 21 0.44 2.96 29.00
C HIS A 21 1.70 2.48 29.73
N GLY A 22 2.61 1.78 29.04
CA GLY A 22 3.85 1.24 29.60
C GLY A 22 3.68 -0.09 30.34
N LYS A 23 2.49 -0.70 30.31
CA LYS A 23 2.27 -2.00 30.94
C LYS A 23 2.96 -3.08 30.14
N VAL A 24 3.76 -3.93 30.81
CA VAL A 24 4.38 -5.10 30.19
C VAL A 24 3.31 -6.14 29.85
N ILE A 25 3.14 -6.41 28.56
CA ILE A 25 2.20 -7.40 28.03
C ILE A 25 2.88 -8.74 27.79
N THR A 26 4.14 -8.72 27.36
CA THR A 26 4.91 -9.95 27.13
C THR A 26 6.36 -9.72 27.47
N GLU A 27 6.91 -10.63 28.27
CA GLU A 27 8.34 -10.74 28.53
C GLU A 27 8.82 -12.14 28.13
N ARG A 28 9.89 -12.21 27.33
CA ARG A 28 10.45 -13.48 26.84
C ARG A 28 11.97 -13.42 26.83
N MET A 29 12.59 -14.54 27.18
CA MET A 29 14.03 -14.72 27.07
C MET A 29 14.32 -15.89 26.13
N GLN A 30 15.26 -15.70 25.21
CA GLN A 30 15.78 -16.78 24.37
C GLN A 30 17.29 -16.91 24.58
N PRO A 31 17.82 -18.13 24.73
CA PRO A 31 19.26 -18.34 24.73
C PRO A 31 19.84 -18.02 23.35
N SER A 32 21.11 -17.64 23.30
CA SER A 32 21.80 -17.41 22.03
C SER A 32 21.82 -18.68 21.17
N ASN A 33 21.74 -18.53 19.84
CA ASN A 33 21.82 -19.63 18.89
C ASN A 33 22.94 -19.42 17.85
N ALA A 34 23.31 -20.49 17.14
CA ALA A 34 24.43 -20.48 16.20
C ALA A 34 24.19 -19.58 14.96
N SER A 35 22.93 -19.29 14.62
CA SER A 35 22.56 -18.47 13.46
C SER A 35 22.47 -16.98 13.77
N ASN A 36 22.57 -16.56 15.04
CA ASN A 36 22.34 -15.19 15.50
C ASN A 36 21.02 -14.58 14.99
N HIS A 37 20.01 -15.43 14.82
CA HIS A 37 18.71 -15.05 14.29
C HIS A 37 17.61 -15.48 15.25
N TYR A 38 16.79 -14.52 15.69
CA TYR A 38 15.80 -14.72 16.75
C TYR A 38 14.40 -14.32 16.28
N LYS A 39 13.41 -15.14 16.66
CA LYS A 39 12.00 -14.93 16.35
C LYS A 39 11.20 -14.88 17.65
N PHE A 40 10.48 -13.78 17.85
CA PHE A 40 9.52 -13.62 18.93
C PHE A 40 8.13 -13.43 18.33
N SER A 41 7.19 -14.31 18.68
CA SER A 41 5.80 -14.18 18.30
C SER A 41 5.05 -13.42 19.38
N LEU A 42 4.58 -12.22 19.07
CA LEU A 42 3.80 -11.37 19.96
C LEU A 42 2.31 -11.51 19.60
N LYS A 43 1.44 -11.37 20.60
CA LYS A 43 -0.02 -11.36 20.42
C LYS A 43 -0.63 -10.25 21.26
N THR A 44 -1.67 -9.63 20.74
CA THR A 44 -2.56 -8.73 21.47
C THR A 44 -3.87 -9.44 21.80
N SER A 45 -4.57 -9.01 22.85
CA SER A 45 -5.97 -9.41 23.05
C SER A 45 -6.88 -8.63 22.11
N PRO A 46 -8.09 -9.12 21.80
CA PRO A 46 -9.06 -8.36 21.00
C PRO A 46 -9.47 -7.02 21.63
N GLN A 47 -9.30 -6.86 22.95
CA GLN A 47 -9.61 -5.65 23.72
C GLN A 47 -8.35 -4.82 24.04
N ALA A 48 -7.21 -5.11 23.39
CA ALA A 48 -5.98 -4.38 23.62
C ALA A 48 -6.12 -2.91 23.19
N PRO A 49 -5.53 -1.95 23.94
CA PRO A 49 -5.62 -0.53 23.59
C PRO A 49 -4.92 -0.24 22.26
N THR A 50 -5.50 0.69 21.49
CA THR A 50 -4.84 1.25 20.30
C THR A 50 -3.77 2.26 20.70
N GLY A 51 -2.83 2.51 19.80
CA GLY A 51 -1.78 3.50 19.95
C GLY A 51 -0.38 2.93 19.75
N ASN A 52 0.58 3.59 20.39
CA ASN A 52 2.01 3.32 20.23
C ASN A 52 2.50 2.31 21.27
N TRP A 53 2.73 1.08 20.84
CA TRP A 53 3.33 0.03 21.66
C TRP A 53 4.83 0.04 21.48
N ASN A 54 5.57 -0.50 22.46
CA ASN A 54 7.03 -0.56 22.39
C ASN A 54 7.53 -1.99 22.57
N VAL A 55 8.49 -2.37 21.72
CA VAL A 55 9.31 -3.57 21.89
C VAL A 55 10.71 -3.12 22.30
N SER A 56 11.16 -3.58 23.45
CA SER A 56 12.51 -3.39 23.96
C SER A 56 13.25 -4.72 24.00
N ILE A 57 14.47 -4.75 23.49
CA ILE A 57 15.30 -5.95 23.43
C ILE A 57 16.63 -5.66 24.09
N ALA A 58 17.04 -6.51 25.02
CA ALA A 58 18.31 -6.42 25.72
C ALA A 58 19.17 -7.65 25.45
N VAL A 59 20.45 -7.42 25.17
CA VAL A 59 21.48 -8.46 24.97
C VAL A 59 22.73 -8.02 25.74
N GLY A 60 22.95 -8.61 26.92
CA GLY A 60 23.93 -8.08 27.87
C GLY A 60 23.66 -6.60 28.18
N ALA A 61 24.66 -5.75 27.94
CA ALA A 61 24.56 -4.30 28.15
C ALA A 61 23.83 -3.55 27.02
N ALA A 62 23.72 -4.15 25.83
CA ALA A 62 23.09 -3.51 24.68
C ALA A 62 21.55 -3.52 24.80
N ARG A 63 20.91 -2.40 24.44
CA ARG A 63 19.45 -2.27 24.40
C ARG A 63 19.00 -1.69 23.06
N PHE A 64 17.92 -2.25 22.52
CA PHE A 64 17.30 -1.84 21.26
C PHE A 64 15.81 -1.63 21.48
N GLY A 65 15.24 -0.63 20.83
CA GLY A 65 13.81 -0.30 20.93
C GLY A 65 13.18 -0.17 19.55
N LYS A 66 11.93 -0.60 19.41
CA LYS A 66 11.10 -0.29 18.24
C LYS A 66 9.66 -0.02 18.68
N GLN A 67 9.12 1.10 18.20
CA GLN A 67 7.71 1.42 18.34
C GLN A 67 6.89 0.63 17.30
N ILE A 68 5.78 0.04 17.75
CA ILE A 68 4.81 -0.68 16.94
C ILE A 68 3.46 0.02 17.11
N LYS A 69 2.93 0.57 16.02
CA LYS A 69 1.61 1.18 16.02
C LYS A 69 0.54 0.09 15.90
N ILE A 70 -0.41 0.05 16.83
CA ILE A 70 -1.54 -0.89 16.84
C ILE A 70 -2.82 -0.07 16.78
N GLU A 71 -3.67 -0.33 15.79
CA GLU A 71 -4.91 0.40 15.55
C GLU A 71 -6.07 -0.56 15.35
N THR A 72 -7.28 -0.12 15.69
CA THR A 72 -8.50 -0.84 15.36
C THR A 72 -8.89 -0.52 13.93
N ILE A 73 -9.04 -1.56 13.11
CA ILE A 73 -9.51 -1.42 11.73
C ILE A 73 -11.01 -1.66 11.72
N LYS A 74 -11.78 -0.70 11.20
CA LYS A 74 -13.19 -0.91 10.91
C LYS A 74 -13.31 -1.57 9.53
N PRO A 75 -13.96 -2.74 9.43
CA PRO A 75 -14.10 -3.41 8.14
C PRO A 75 -14.98 -2.56 7.21
N ASN A 76 -14.67 -2.60 5.91
CA ASN A 76 -15.52 -2.03 4.89
C ASN A 76 -16.94 -2.64 4.95
N ARG A 77 -17.95 -1.84 4.64
CA ARG A 77 -19.35 -2.26 4.51
C ARG A 77 -19.90 -2.08 3.11
N LEU A 78 -19.20 -1.31 2.28
CA LEU A 78 -19.47 -1.13 0.87
C LEU A 78 -18.44 -1.90 0.04
N LYS A 79 -18.92 -2.58 -1.00
CA LYS A 79 -18.13 -3.04 -2.13
C LYS A 79 -18.07 -1.91 -3.14
N ILE A 80 -16.87 -1.56 -3.58
CA ILE A 80 -16.61 -0.52 -4.57
C ILE A 80 -15.91 -1.20 -5.75
N GLU A 81 -16.48 -1.08 -6.94
CA GLU A 81 -15.88 -1.59 -8.17
C GLU A 81 -15.54 -0.41 -9.08
N ASN A 82 -14.27 -0.27 -9.45
CA ASN A 82 -13.81 0.72 -10.42
C ASN A 82 -13.51 0.01 -11.75
N SER A 83 -14.17 0.44 -12.82
CA SER A 83 -14.04 -0.15 -14.16
C SER A 83 -12.64 0.03 -14.79
N LEU A 84 -11.82 0.98 -14.30
CA LEU A 84 -10.43 1.12 -14.72
C LEU A 84 -9.49 0.09 -14.08
N ASN A 85 -9.97 -0.71 -13.12
CA ASN A 85 -9.14 -1.73 -12.47
C ASN A 85 -8.61 -2.74 -13.48
N GLY A 86 -7.29 -2.93 -13.49
CA GLY A 86 -6.56 -3.79 -14.41
C GLY A 86 -6.50 -3.28 -15.86
N LYS A 87 -7.00 -2.07 -16.15
CA LYS A 87 -6.98 -1.50 -17.51
C LYS A 87 -5.67 -0.82 -17.82
N GLN A 88 -5.41 -0.66 -19.12
CA GLN A 88 -4.40 0.23 -19.64
C GLN A 88 -5.08 1.53 -20.10
N ILE A 89 -4.62 2.65 -19.59
CA ILE A 89 -5.04 4.01 -19.90
C ILE A 89 -4.00 4.59 -20.86
N SER A 90 -4.46 5.27 -21.91
CA SER A 90 -3.58 5.91 -22.90
C SER A 90 -3.15 7.31 -22.43
N SER A 91 -2.29 7.95 -23.22
CA SER A 91 -1.94 9.36 -23.05
C SER A 91 -3.11 10.32 -23.21
N GLU A 92 -4.25 9.90 -23.76
CA GLU A 92 -5.47 10.74 -23.84
C GLU A 92 -6.29 10.73 -22.54
N GLY A 93 -5.86 9.96 -21.53
CA GLY A 93 -6.63 9.71 -20.32
C GLY A 93 -7.62 8.57 -20.50
N GLY A 94 -8.61 8.50 -19.61
CA GLY A 94 -9.59 7.41 -19.60
C GLY A 94 -10.90 7.78 -18.90
N ARG A 95 -12.01 7.26 -19.42
CA ARG A 95 -13.31 7.31 -18.74
C ARG A 95 -13.46 6.10 -17.83
N GLY A 96 -13.83 6.35 -16.58
CA GLY A 96 -14.12 5.33 -15.59
C GLY A 96 -15.53 5.46 -15.05
N SER A 97 -16.10 4.35 -14.67
CA SER A 97 -17.29 4.24 -13.83
C SER A 97 -17.00 3.50 -12.53
N LEU A 98 -17.72 3.88 -11.49
CA LEU A 98 -17.81 3.23 -10.19
C LEU A 98 -19.14 2.50 -10.07
N ALA A 99 -19.13 1.31 -9.47
CA ALA A 99 -20.32 0.65 -8.95
C ALA A 99 -20.15 0.41 -7.44
N VAL A 100 -21.00 1.03 -6.64
CA VAL A 100 -20.97 0.97 -5.17
C VAL A 100 -22.20 0.23 -4.67
N LYS A 101 -21.96 -0.84 -3.93
CA LYS A 101 -23.00 -1.69 -3.34
C LYS A 101 -22.70 -1.94 -1.88
N TRP A 102 -23.72 -2.15 -1.07
CA TRP A 102 -23.51 -2.76 0.22
C TRP A 102 -22.96 -4.17 0.04
N LEU A 103 -22.18 -4.68 1.01
CA LEU A 103 -21.65 -6.05 0.96
C LEU A 103 -22.75 -7.13 0.86
N HIS A 104 -23.99 -6.82 1.26
CA HIS A 104 -25.16 -7.69 1.08
C HIS A 104 -25.82 -7.57 -0.31
N GLY A 105 -25.26 -6.76 -1.21
CA GLY A 105 -25.62 -6.70 -2.63
C GLY A 105 -26.51 -5.53 -3.05
N SER A 106 -27.20 -4.85 -2.13
CA SER A 106 -28.07 -3.72 -2.47
C SER A 106 -27.28 -2.53 -3.01
N PRO A 107 -27.80 -1.79 -4.00
CA PRO A 107 -27.21 -0.52 -4.45
C PRO A 107 -26.99 0.47 -3.31
N ALA A 108 -25.85 1.16 -3.32
CA ALA A 108 -25.56 2.26 -2.40
C ALA A 108 -25.81 3.59 -3.12
N GLY A 109 -27.08 3.97 -3.24
CA GLY A 109 -27.45 5.19 -3.95
C GLY A 109 -27.28 6.47 -3.13
N ASN A 110 -27.14 7.61 -3.80
CA ASN A 110 -26.94 8.94 -3.20
C ASN A 110 -25.77 8.97 -2.18
N THR A 111 -24.77 8.13 -2.39
CA THR A 111 -23.59 7.99 -1.53
C THR A 111 -22.50 8.91 -2.03
N GLN A 112 -21.98 9.78 -1.15
CA GLN A 112 -20.83 10.62 -1.48
C GLN A 112 -19.61 9.72 -1.73
N VAL A 113 -18.96 9.92 -2.87
CA VAL A 113 -17.76 9.21 -3.28
C VAL A 113 -16.68 10.20 -3.70
N ASP A 114 -15.44 9.89 -3.32
CA ASP A 114 -14.25 10.64 -3.71
C ASP A 114 -13.24 9.68 -4.34
N VAL A 115 -12.70 10.03 -5.50
CA VAL A 115 -11.65 9.27 -6.20
C VAL A 115 -10.39 10.12 -6.26
N LYS A 116 -9.30 9.56 -5.74
CA LYS A 116 -7.96 10.12 -5.87
C LYS A 116 -7.07 9.16 -6.64
N ALA A 117 -6.13 9.69 -7.41
CA ALA A 117 -5.10 8.92 -8.09
C ALA A 117 -3.73 9.22 -7.49
N LYS A 118 -2.88 8.19 -7.43
CA LYS A 118 -1.44 8.36 -7.22
C LYS A 118 -0.68 7.49 -8.19
N LEU A 119 0.28 8.09 -8.89
CA LEU A 119 1.04 7.47 -9.95
C LEU A 119 2.43 7.07 -9.44
N TYR A 120 2.88 5.91 -9.89
CA TYR A 120 4.16 5.32 -9.52
C TYR A 120 4.89 4.81 -10.75
N ASN A 121 6.22 4.91 -10.72
CA ASN A 121 7.05 4.18 -11.66
C ASN A 121 6.72 2.69 -11.69
N MET A 122 6.66 2.13 -12.90
CA MET A 122 6.67 0.70 -13.11
C MET A 122 7.66 0.32 -14.21
N LYS A 123 8.07 -0.95 -14.20
CA LYS A 123 8.88 -1.49 -15.29
C LYS A 123 8.01 -1.57 -16.55
N THR A 124 8.47 -0.92 -17.61
CA THR A 124 7.89 -0.99 -18.95
C THR A 124 8.45 -2.22 -19.65
N THR A 125 7.57 -3.14 -20.04
CA THR A 125 7.94 -4.38 -20.72
C THR A 125 6.92 -4.73 -21.78
N PHE A 126 7.40 -5.20 -22.92
CA PHE A 126 6.57 -5.71 -24.01
C PHE A 126 6.88 -7.19 -24.25
N LYS A 127 5.84 -7.98 -24.51
CA LYS A 127 5.98 -9.41 -24.79
C LYS A 127 6.88 -9.63 -26.01
N GLY A 128 7.90 -10.47 -25.86
CA GLY A 128 8.92 -10.74 -26.89
C GLY A 128 10.11 -9.78 -26.87
N TYR A 129 10.08 -8.74 -26.03
CA TYR A 129 11.15 -7.76 -25.87
C TYR A 129 11.65 -7.65 -24.42
N GLU A 130 11.53 -8.72 -23.64
CA GLU A 130 11.84 -8.72 -22.20
C GLU A 130 13.30 -8.41 -21.88
N LYS A 131 14.20 -8.54 -22.86
CA LYS A 131 15.63 -8.22 -22.74
C LYS A 131 15.95 -6.74 -22.99
N PHE A 132 14.99 -5.94 -23.44
CA PHE A 132 15.17 -4.51 -23.69
C PHE A 132 14.76 -3.70 -22.47
N ILE A 133 15.44 -2.57 -22.28
CA ILE A 133 15.13 -1.57 -21.26
C ILE A 133 14.37 -0.44 -21.96
N PHE A 134 13.11 -0.24 -21.57
CA PHE A 134 12.24 0.81 -22.12
C PHE A 134 12.07 2.00 -21.18
N ASN A 135 12.47 1.85 -19.91
CA ASN A 135 12.42 2.95 -18.96
C ASN A 135 13.69 3.81 -19.04
N ASN A 136 13.55 5.12 -18.86
CA ASN A 136 14.67 5.99 -18.53
C ASN A 136 15.09 5.76 -17.07
N GLU A 137 16.12 4.94 -16.84
CA GLU A 137 16.61 4.61 -15.50
C GLU A 137 17.22 5.81 -14.74
N ALA A 138 17.53 6.91 -15.44
CA ALA A 138 18.05 8.14 -14.83
C ALA A 138 16.96 8.97 -14.13
N GLN A 139 15.68 8.63 -14.33
CA GLN A 139 14.54 9.39 -13.82
C GLN A 139 13.67 8.54 -12.88
N ARG A 140 13.24 9.15 -11.78
CA ARG A 140 12.23 8.60 -10.88
C ARG A 140 10.98 9.46 -10.94
N TYR A 141 9.82 8.83 -11.04
CA TYR A 141 8.53 9.50 -11.04
C TYR A 141 7.63 8.90 -9.96
N GLU A 142 7.12 9.80 -9.13
CA GLU A 142 6.04 9.58 -8.18
C GLU A 142 5.25 10.88 -8.13
N SER A 143 3.94 10.80 -8.30
CA SER A 143 3.08 11.98 -8.22
C SER A 143 2.69 12.28 -6.77
N GLU A 144 2.26 13.51 -6.51
CA GLU A 144 1.38 13.79 -5.38
C GLU A 144 0.00 13.10 -5.59
N GLU A 145 -0.85 13.11 -4.57
CA GLU A 145 -2.24 12.66 -4.73
C GLU A 145 -3.03 13.65 -5.58
N ILE A 146 -3.60 13.17 -6.67
CA ILE A 146 -4.43 13.97 -7.58
C ILE A 146 -5.90 13.67 -7.30
N SER A 147 -6.71 14.70 -7.09
CA SER A 147 -8.17 14.54 -6.95
C SER A 147 -8.80 14.37 -8.34
N ILE A 148 -9.45 13.23 -8.59
CA ILE A 148 -10.03 12.89 -9.90
C ILE A 148 -11.52 13.15 -9.94
N TYR A 149 -12.23 12.82 -8.87
CA TYR A 149 -13.68 12.95 -8.81
C TYR A 149 -14.16 13.14 -7.38
N SER A 150 -15.19 13.96 -7.21
CA SER A 150 -15.96 14.06 -5.98
C SER A 150 -17.42 14.29 -6.37
N GLY A 151 -18.31 13.41 -5.90
CA GLY A 151 -19.72 13.47 -6.28
C GLY A 151 -20.54 12.40 -5.57
N LYS A 152 -21.77 12.19 -6.02
CA LYS A 152 -22.65 11.17 -5.46
C LYS A 152 -22.98 10.10 -6.47
N THR A 153 -23.20 8.88 -5.97
CA THR A 153 -23.77 7.82 -6.78
C THR A 153 -25.25 8.08 -7.12
N ASP A 154 -25.69 7.58 -8.27
CA ASP A 154 -27.09 7.54 -8.68
C ASP A 154 -27.92 6.56 -7.81
N ALA A 155 -29.21 6.39 -8.11
CA ALA A 155 -30.08 5.49 -7.36
C ALA A 155 -29.66 4.00 -7.45
N GLN A 156 -28.90 3.63 -8.48
CA GLN A 156 -28.38 2.30 -8.73
C GLN A 156 -26.95 2.11 -8.16
N GLY A 157 -26.42 3.11 -7.48
CA GLY A 157 -25.10 3.06 -6.84
C GLY A 157 -23.95 3.32 -7.80
N ASN A 158 -24.19 3.90 -8.98
CA ASN A 158 -23.14 4.16 -9.98
C ASN A 158 -22.70 5.62 -9.99
N ALA A 159 -21.46 5.87 -10.39
CA ALA A 159 -20.95 7.21 -10.68
C ALA A 159 -19.90 7.15 -11.79
N ASP A 160 -19.91 8.10 -12.70
CA ASP A 160 -18.92 8.21 -13.78
C ASP A 160 -17.90 9.30 -13.48
N PHE A 161 -16.66 9.10 -13.93
CA PHE A 161 -15.57 10.05 -13.80
C PHE A 161 -14.63 9.99 -15.01
N VAL A 162 -13.86 11.07 -15.18
CA VAL A 162 -12.82 11.17 -16.21
C VAL A 162 -11.48 11.30 -15.51
N PHE A 163 -10.54 10.43 -15.87
CA PHE A 163 -9.14 10.60 -15.54
C PHE A 163 -8.48 11.36 -16.70
N GLU A 164 -8.27 12.65 -16.51
CA GLU A 164 -7.69 13.54 -17.50
C GLU A 164 -6.20 13.29 -17.69
N ASN A 165 -5.69 13.67 -18.86
CA ASN A 165 -4.26 13.66 -19.13
C ASN A 165 -3.58 14.85 -18.46
N GLU A 166 -2.57 14.61 -17.64
CA GLU A 166 -1.58 15.62 -17.30
C GLU A 166 -0.32 15.36 -18.13
N GLU A 167 0.51 16.38 -18.41
CA GLU A 167 1.81 16.16 -19.03
C GLU A 167 2.74 15.39 -18.07
N PHE A 168 2.63 14.07 -18.09
CA PHE A 168 3.43 13.18 -17.27
C PHE A 168 4.82 13.06 -17.91
N ASN A 169 5.80 13.83 -17.42
CA ASN A 169 7.21 13.62 -17.75
C ASN A 169 7.71 12.33 -17.08
N SER A 170 7.28 11.20 -17.62
CA SER A 170 7.44 9.87 -17.06
C SER A 170 8.66 9.15 -17.65
N PRO A 171 9.43 8.39 -16.86
CA PRO A 171 10.50 7.56 -17.40
C PRO A 171 9.98 6.37 -18.23
N GLY A 172 8.68 6.10 -18.30
CA GLY A 172 8.07 5.01 -19.07
C GLY A 172 6.59 4.84 -18.76
N MET A 173 6.07 3.62 -18.80
CA MET A 173 4.73 3.32 -18.28
C MET A 173 4.68 3.59 -16.77
N LEU A 174 3.51 4.04 -16.30
CA LEU A 174 3.22 4.31 -14.90
C LEU A 174 2.15 3.36 -14.38
N LYS A 175 2.25 2.99 -13.11
CA LYS A 175 1.13 2.38 -12.38
C LYS A 175 0.29 3.50 -11.78
N VAL A 176 -1.02 3.48 -12.03
CA VAL A 176 -1.97 4.39 -11.40
C VAL A 176 -2.72 3.63 -10.32
N ASN A 177 -2.66 4.09 -9.08
CA ASN A 177 -3.53 3.59 -8.01
C ASN A 177 -4.67 4.59 -7.79
N PHE A 178 -5.90 4.13 -7.96
CA PHE A 178 -7.10 4.90 -7.62
C PHE A 178 -7.55 4.50 -6.22
N LEU A 179 -7.49 5.44 -5.27
CA LEU A 179 -8.13 5.32 -3.97
C LEU A 179 -9.54 5.89 -4.08
N THR A 180 -10.54 5.03 -3.90
CA THR A 180 -11.94 5.44 -3.82
C THR A 180 -12.41 5.38 -2.38
N LYS A 181 -13.00 6.47 -1.88
CA LYS A 181 -13.68 6.54 -0.59
C LYS A 181 -15.17 6.70 -0.83
N ALA A 182 -15.99 5.86 -0.21
CA ALA A 182 -17.46 5.96 -0.26
C ALA A 182 -18.00 6.16 1.15
N ASN A 183 -18.71 7.28 1.38
CA ASN A 183 -19.24 7.64 2.69
C ASN A 183 -20.52 6.87 3.01
N GLU A 184 -20.65 6.46 4.26
CA GLU A 184 -21.86 5.85 4.79
C GLU A 184 -22.78 6.91 5.39
N SER A 185 -24.08 6.60 5.49
CA SER A 185 -25.10 7.52 6.03
C SER A 185 -24.81 7.99 7.46
N GLY A 186 -24.01 7.24 8.22
CA GLY A 186 -23.64 7.53 9.62
C GLY A 186 -22.34 8.30 9.81
N GLY A 187 -21.72 8.82 8.75
CA GLY A 187 -20.43 9.54 8.82
C GLY A 187 -19.19 8.64 8.76
N ASP A 188 -19.40 7.32 8.72
CA ASP A 188 -18.35 6.35 8.39
C ASP A 188 -18.04 6.35 6.89
N PHE A 189 -17.05 5.54 6.49
CA PHE A 189 -16.75 5.32 5.08
C PHE A 189 -16.11 3.95 4.85
N SER A 190 -16.24 3.46 3.63
CA SER A 190 -15.47 2.33 3.10
C SER A 190 -14.47 2.84 2.07
N THR A 191 -13.33 2.16 1.93
CA THR A 191 -12.33 2.50 0.90
C THR A 191 -11.96 1.30 0.06
N ASP A 192 -11.65 1.52 -1.21
CA ASP A 192 -11.06 0.52 -2.09
C ASP A 192 -9.90 1.11 -2.89
N VAL A 193 -8.92 0.27 -3.23
CA VAL A 193 -7.80 0.65 -4.08
C VAL A 193 -7.81 -0.23 -5.31
N SER A 194 -8.00 0.40 -6.47
CA SER A 194 -7.86 -0.24 -7.77
C SER A 194 -6.61 0.23 -8.47
N SER A 195 -6.06 -0.59 -9.36
CA SER A 195 -4.83 -0.25 -10.09
C SER A 195 -5.03 -0.33 -11.59
N ALA A 196 -4.47 0.62 -12.33
CA ALA A 196 -4.37 0.60 -13.78
C ALA A 196 -2.92 0.82 -14.22
N THR A 197 -2.64 0.57 -15.50
CA THR A 197 -1.39 0.97 -16.16
C THR A 197 -1.68 2.21 -16.99
N LEU A 198 -0.84 3.24 -16.92
CA LEU A 198 -0.87 4.39 -17.80
C LEU A 198 0.30 4.30 -18.78
N SER A 199 -0.01 4.38 -20.07
CA SER A 199 0.96 4.50 -21.15
C SER A 199 0.99 5.95 -21.63
N PRO A 200 1.91 6.78 -21.12
CA PRO A 200 1.98 8.20 -21.48
C PRO A 200 2.51 8.45 -22.90
N TYR A 201 3.04 7.41 -23.56
CA TYR A 201 3.57 7.48 -24.91
C TYR A 201 2.87 6.49 -25.83
N GLU A 202 2.68 6.88 -27.09
CA GLU A 202 2.17 6.00 -28.16
C GLU A 202 3.22 4.97 -28.61
N SER A 203 4.50 5.30 -28.49
CA SER A 203 5.61 4.44 -28.88
C SER A 203 6.76 4.51 -27.87
N TYR A 204 7.55 3.43 -27.81
CA TYR A 204 8.65 3.28 -26.87
C TYR A 204 9.90 2.81 -27.60
N VAL A 205 11.04 3.42 -27.27
CA VAL A 205 12.36 2.99 -27.75
C VAL A 205 13.02 2.14 -26.68
N GLY A 206 13.35 0.89 -27.02
CA GLY A 206 14.02 -0.05 -26.13
C GLY A 206 15.52 -0.10 -26.38
N ILE A 207 16.32 -0.06 -25.32
CA ILE A 207 17.78 -0.25 -25.39
C ILE A 207 18.11 -1.70 -25.03
N PHE A 208 18.85 -2.39 -25.89
CA PHE A 208 19.43 -3.69 -25.59
C PHE A 208 20.85 -3.50 -25.06
N ALA A 209 21.03 -3.57 -23.75
CA ALA A 209 22.34 -3.53 -23.12
C ALA A 209 22.76 -4.93 -22.68
N THR A 210 23.66 -5.56 -23.43
CA THR A 210 24.44 -6.70 -22.94
C THR A 210 25.55 -6.17 -22.04
N TYR A 211 25.36 -6.23 -20.72
CA TYR A 211 26.50 -6.13 -19.81
C TYR A 211 27.33 -7.42 -19.95
N PRO A 212 28.61 -7.35 -20.38
CA PRO A 212 29.49 -8.49 -20.23
C PRO A 212 29.58 -8.83 -18.73
N LYS A 213 29.36 -10.11 -18.41
CA LYS A 213 29.51 -10.64 -17.05
C LYS A 213 30.94 -10.50 -16.56
#